data_AF-A0A5Q4F312-F1
#
_entry.id   AF-A0A5Q4F312-F1
#
_cell.length_a   1.000
_cell.length_b   1.000
_cell.length_c   1.000
_cell.angle_alpha   90.00
_cell.angle_beta   90.00
_cell.angle_gamma   90.00
#
_symmetry.space_group_name_H-M   'P 1'
#
loop_
_entity.id
_entity.type
_entity.pdbx_description
1 polymer ?
#
loop_
_entity_poly.entity_id
_entity_poly.type
_entity_poly.pdbx_seq_one_letter_code
_entity_poly.pdbx_strand_id
1 'polypeptide(L)'
;LLAPGAHFYRVNLEFTNLTPSFIQEVRPQNYFYAHPVIREGHTNRGQLLGAAIGPGSNSQFLSIDSYQEWGRFGFFGRRLADNNHFHFLFDRSLNRSEVFRQGYGDYWRHRTDLTLGVRALYSNSSFVLTSELSWTKLFNYGRFDYGRFGGLNIANFEPYDRTNIHVAIGLKYLFNSP
;
A
#
# COMPACT_ATOMS: atom_id res chain seq x y z
N LEU A 1 -6.60 3.97 28.96
CA LEU A 1 -7.04 5.38 29.03
C LEU A 1 -5.88 6.17 29.61
N LEU A 2 -5.52 7.31 29.00
CA LEU A 2 -4.39 8.13 29.44
C LEU A 2 -4.65 8.70 30.83
N ALA A 3 -3.59 9.06 31.55
CA ALA A 3 -3.72 9.77 32.81
C ALA A 3 -4.43 11.12 32.59
N PRO A 4 -5.26 11.60 33.54
CA PRO A 4 -5.85 12.93 33.48
C PRO A 4 -4.79 14.00 33.19
N GLY A 5 -5.04 14.88 32.22
CA GLY A 5 -4.17 15.96 31.77
C GLY A 5 -3.17 15.62 30.67
N ALA A 6 -3.03 14.35 30.26
CA ALA A 6 -2.08 13.95 29.23
C ALA A 6 -2.65 14.14 27.82
N HIS A 7 -2.39 15.32 27.25
CA HIS A 7 -2.67 15.65 25.85
C HIS A 7 -1.37 15.60 25.05
N PHE A 8 -1.34 14.80 23.97
CA PHE A 8 -0.16 14.76 23.12
C PHE A 8 -0.50 14.48 21.66
N TYR A 9 0.45 14.83 20.80
CA TYR A 9 0.40 14.52 19.37
C TYR A 9 1.41 13.43 19.04
N ARG A 10 1.00 12.48 18.22
CA ARG A 10 1.86 11.44 17.65
C ARG A 10 2.02 11.67 16.16
N VAL A 11 3.25 11.81 15.70
CA VAL A 11 3.61 11.75 14.29
C VAL A 11 4.22 10.38 14.00
N ASN A 12 3.76 9.71 12.94
CA ASN A 12 4.36 8.48 12.45
C ASN A 12 4.76 8.64 10.99
N LEU A 13 5.98 8.25 10.65
CA LEU A 13 6.52 8.27 9.30
C LEU A 13 7.15 6.92 9.00
N GLU A 14 6.75 6.30 7.88
CA GLU A 14 7.29 5.02 7.43
C GLU A 14 7.61 5.07 5.95
N PHE A 15 8.80 4.57 5.60
CA PHE A 15 9.26 4.40 4.22
C PHE A 15 9.67 2.95 4.04
N THR A 16 9.02 2.26 3.11
CA THR A 16 9.29 0.85 2.82
C THR A 16 9.58 0.72 1.33
N ASN A 17 10.75 0.18 0.98
CA ASN A 17 11.14 -0.05 -0.42
C ASN A 17 11.50 -1.52 -0.62
N LEU A 18 10.72 -2.20 -1.46
CA LEU A 18 10.95 -3.57 -1.89
C LEU A 18 11.11 -3.66 -3.42
N THR A 19 11.33 -2.51 -4.07
CA THR A 19 11.76 -2.47 -5.47
C THR A 19 13.29 -2.67 -5.50
N PRO A 20 13.81 -3.54 -6.37
CA PRO A 20 15.25 -3.67 -6.57
C PRO A 20 15.85 -2.37 -7.11
N SER A 21 17.16 -2.22 -6.94
CA SER A 21 17.86 -1.05 -7.46
C SER A 21 17.92 -1.03 -8.99
N PHE A 22 18.17 0.15 -9.55
CA PHE A 22 18.35 0.35 -11.00
C PHE A 22 19.48 -0.49 -11.61
N ILE A 23 20.39 -1.07 -10.82
CA ILE A 23 21.40 -2.04 -11.29
C ILE A 23 20.75 -3.21 -12.05
N GLN A 24 19.48 -3.51 -11.78
CA GLN A 24 18.69 -4.48 -12.54
C GLN A 24 18.70 -4.27 -14.07
N GLU A 25 18.91 -3.05 -14.54
CA GLU A 25 18.98 -2.77 -15.98
C GLU A 25 20.13 -3.50 -16.66
N VAL A 26 21.29 -3.52 -16.01
CA VAL A 26 22.51 -4.15 -16.54
C VAL A 26 22.76 -5.54 -15.95
N ARG A 27 22.21 -5.83 -14.77
CA ARG A 27 22.38 -7.09 -14.06
C ARG A 27 21.08 -7.50 -13.36
N PRO A 28 20.31 -8.47 -13.89
CA PRO A 28 19.06 -8.92 -13.29
C PRO A 28 19.18 -9.21 -11.79
N GLN A 29 18.23 -8.72 -11.00
CA GLN A 29 18.15 -8.91 -9.55
C GLN A 29 16.92 -9.74 -9.20
N ASN A 30 17.01 -10.52 -8.12
CA ASN A 30 15.85 -11.23 -7.56
C ASN A 30 14.93 -10.26 -6.82
N TYR A 31 13.63 -10.60 -6.78
CA TYR A 31 12.64 -9.85 -6.01
C TYR A 31 12.84 -10.08 -4.51
N PHE A 32 12.48 -9.10 -3.69
CA PHE A 32 12.20 -9.38 -2.28
C PHE A 32 11.09 -10.43 -2.19
N TYR A 33 11.22 -11.37 -1.27
CA TYR A 33 10.24 -12.42 -0.98
C TYR A 33 9.94 -13.42 -2.11
N ALA A 34 10.59 -13.35 -3.27
CA ALA A 34 10.50 -14.38 -4.30
C ALA A 34 11.79 -15.21 -4.36
N HIS A 35 11.68 -16.44 -4.85
CA HIS A 35 12.82 -17.33 -5.03
C HIS A 35 12.69 -18.10 -6.36
N PRO A 36 13.77 -18.26 -7.13
CA PRO A 36 13.71 -18.92 -8.44
C PRO A 36 13.35 -20.41 -8.37
N VAL A 37 13.80 -21.10 -7.31
CA VAL A 37 13.54 -22.53 -7.10
C VAL A 37 12.28 -22.78 -6.26
N ILE A 38 12.21 -22.20 -5.05
CA ILE A 38 11.06 -22.30 -4.14
C ILE A 38 9.94 -21.38 -4.64
N ARG A 39 8.97 -21.96 -5.38
CA ARG A 39 7.85 -21.22 -6.00
C ARG A 39 6.97 -20.47 -4.99
N GLU A 40 6.90 -20.97 -3.76
CA GLU A 40 6.14 -20.35 -2.67
C GLU A 40 6.81 -19.06 -2.16
N GLY A 41 8.08 -18.84 -2.47
CA GLY A 41 8.83 -17.68 -2.00
C GLY A 41 8.87 -17.60 -0.47
N HIS A 42 8.90 -16.38 0.07
CA HIS A 42 8.90 -16.13 1.50
C HIS A 42 7.48 -16.01 2.05
N THR A 43 6.72 -17.11 1.95
CA THR A 43 5.33 -17.19 2.40
C THR A 43 5.10 -18.43 3.28
N ASN A 44 4.01 -18.41 4.05
CA ASN A 44 3.49 -19.59 4.76
C ASN A 44 1.99 -19.68 4.50
N ARG A 45 1.52 -20.78 3.89
CA ARG A 45 0.11 -20.98 3.48
C ARG A 45 -0.45 -19.80 2.66
N GLY A 46 0.38 -19.23 1.77
CA GLY A 46 0.01 -18.09 0.93
C GLY A 46 0.02 -16.73 1.63
N GLN A 47 0.36 -16.68 2.92
CA GLN A 47 0.57 -15.42 3.64
C GLN A 47 2.02 -14.99 3.54
N LEU A 48 2.26 -13.75 3.14
CA LEU A 48 3.59 -13.17 3.04
C LEU A 48 4.24 -13.04 4.41
N LEU A 49 5.45 -13.58 4.57
CA LEU A 49 6.24 -13.47 5.80
C LEU A 49 7.14 -12.24 5.77
N GLY A 50 6.56 -11.04 5.62
CA GLY A 50 7.35 -9.83 5.45
C GLY A 50 6.52 -8.57 5.48
N ALA A 51 7.02 -7.52 4.83
CA ALA A 51 6.30 -6.27 4.73
C ALA A 51 5.01 -6.46 3.91
N ALA A 52 3.89 -6.00 4.48
CA ALA A 52 2.55 -6.23 3.95
C ALA A 52 2.28 -5.60 2.57
N ILE A 53 3.15 -4.72 2.09
CA ILE A 53 3.03 -4.06 0.79
C ILE A 53 3.30 -5.00 -0.40
N GLY A 54 3.81 -6.21 -0.14
CA GLY A 54 4.09 -7.19 -1.18
C GLY A 54 5.44 -7.00 -1.88
N PRO A 55 5.92 -8.04 -2.60
CA PRO A 55 7.18 -8.00 -3.32
C PRO A 55 7.14 -6.94 -4.43
N GLY A 56 8.27 -6.26 -4.67
CA GLY A 56 8.39 -5.29 -5.77
C GLY A 56 7.70 -3.94 -5.53
N SER A 57 7.07 -3.74 -4.36
CA SER A 57 6.31 -2.53 -4.03
C SER A 57 7.16 -1.47 -3.31
N ASN A 58 6.67 -0.23 -3.29
CA ASN A 58 7.20 0.80 -2.39
C ASN A 58 6.06 1.55 -1.68
N SER A 59 6.29 1.97 -0.44
CA SER A 59 5.29 2.74 0.31
C SER A 59 5.90 3.86 1.11
N GLN A 60 5.13 4.94 1.20
CA GLN A 60 5.36 6.08 2.06
C GLN A 60 4.09 6.28 2.88
N PHE A 61 4.20 6.26 4.20
CA PHE A 61 3.09 6.46 5.11
C PHE A 61 3.41 7.60 6.08
N LEU A 62 2.43 8.47 6.29
CA LEU A 62 2.46 9.53 7.28
C LEU A 62 1.14 9.51 8.05
N SER A 63 1.20 9.63 9.38
CA SER A 63 0.01 9.94 10.17
C SER A 63 0.31 10.92 11.29
N ILE A 64 -0.69 11.74 11.61
CA ILE A 64 -0.69 12.62 12.76
C ILE A 64 -1.94 12.31 13.58
N ASP A 65 -1.75 11.97 14.85
CA ASP A 65 -2.84 11.65 15.77
C ASP A 65 -2.76 12.57 17.00
N SER A 66 -3.89 13.18 17.38
CA SER A 66 -4.08 13.87 18.65
C SER A 66 -4.72 12.91 19.66
N TYR A 67 -4.07 12.75 20.81
CA TYR A 67 -4.56 11.97 21.93
C TYR A 67 -5.03 12.91 23.04
N GLN A 68 -6.29 12.73 23.44
CA GLN A 68 -6.97 13.50 24.47
C GLN A 68 -7.53 12.54 25.54
N GLU A 69 -8.01 13.08 26.66
CA GLU A 69 -8.64 12.26 27.72
C GLU A 69 -9.85 11.47 27.20
N TRP A 70 -10.66 12.09 26.34
CA TRP A 70 -11.85 11.49 25.75
C TRP A 70 -11.55 10.51 24.61
N GLY A 71 -10.29 10.39 24.15
CA GLY A 71 -9.92 9.46 23.10
C GLY A 71 -8.85 9.98 22.14
N ARG A 72 -9.04 9.73 20.84
CA ARG A 72 -8.06 10.03 19.79
C ARG A 72 -8.74 10.50 18.51
N PHE A 73 -8.13 11.44 17.83
CA PHE A 73 -8.48 11.79 16.44
C PHE A 73 -7.21 11.89 15.61
N GLY A 74 -7.22 11.41 14.37
CA GLY A 74 -6.03 11.42 13.54
C GLY A 74 -6.30 11.41 12.05
N PHE A 75 -5.32 11.90 11.31
CA PHE A 75 -5.26 11.89 9.86
C PHE A 75 -4.11 11.00 9.42
N PHE A 76 -4.27 10.32 8.29
CA PHE A 76 -3.19 9.59 7.67
C PHE A 76 -3.23 9.70 6.15
N GLY A 77 -2.05 9.58 5.55
CA GLY A 77 -1.85 9.48 4.12
C GLY A 77 -0.89 8.34 3.82
N ARG A 78 -1.17 7.63 2.73
CA ARG A 78 -0.29 6.60 2.20
C ARG A 78 -0.19 6.75 0.70
N ARG A 79 1.04 6.72 0.19
CA ARG A 79 1.31 6.34 -1.20
C ARG A 79 1.83 4.91 -1.19
N LEU A 80 1.27 4.07 -2.05
CA LEU A 80 1.75 2.71 -2.30
C LEU A 80 1.93 2.58 -3.82
N ALA A 81 3.15 2.36 -4.31
CA ALA A 81 3.30 1.84 -5.67
C ALA A 81 3.34 0.32 -5.58
N ASP A 82 2.35 -0.30 -6.20
CA ASP A 82 2.15 -1.75 -6.14
C ASP A 82 3.01 -2.43 -7.21
N ASN A 83 3.85 -3.38 -6.78
CA ASN A 83 4.58 -4.30 -7.62
C ASN A 83 5.32 -3.67 -8.82
N ASN A 84 5.93 -2.49 -8.62
CA ASN A 84 6.73 -1.76 -9.61
C ASN A 84 7.74 -2.66 -10.35
N HIS A 85 8.32 -3.63 -9.65
CA HIS A 85 9.30 -4.53 -10.25
C HIS A 85 8.70 -5.43 -11.34
N PHE A 86 7.49 -5.97 -11.14
CA PHE A 86 6.80 -6.73 -12.19
C PHE A 86 6.49 -5.85 -13.41
N HIS A 87 6.06 -4.62 -13.17
CA HIS A 87 5.86 -3.62 -14.22
C HIS A 87 7.12 -3.45 -15.08
N PHE A 88 8.29 -3.30 -14.46
CA PHE A 88 9.54 -3.09 -15.19
C PHE A 88 9.99 -4.32 -16.00
N LEU A 89 9.82 -5.53 -15.43
CA LEU A 89 10.25 -6.76 -16.10
C LEU A 89 9.30 -7.17 -17.23
N PHE A 90 7.99 -7.11 -17.03
CA PHE A 90 7.05 -7.58 -18.05
C PHE A 90 6.94 -6.58 -19.21
N ASP A 91 7.03 -5.28 -18.94
CA ASP A 91 7.10 -4.28 -20.00
C ASP A 91 8.37 -4.47 -20.86
N ARG A 92 9.48 -5.01 -20.32
CA ARG A 92 10.67 -5.41 -21.10
C ARG A 92 10.39 -6.63 -22.01
N SER A 93 9.64 -7.64 -21.54
CA SER A 93 9.37 -8.87 -22.31
C SER A 93 8.34 -8.73 -23.44
N LEU A 94 7.64 -7.60 -23.52
CA LEU A 94 6.54 -7.38 -24.46
C LEU A 94 6.95 -6.80 -25.83
N ASN A 95 8.23 -6.85 -26.20
CA ASN A 95 8.74 -6.51 -27.55
C ASN A 95 8.13 -5.22 -28.15
N ARG A 96 8.09 -4.12 -27.39
CA ARG A 96 7.81 -2.81 -28.00
C ARG A 96 8.94 -2.48 -28.97
N SER A 97 8.61 -1.90 -30.13
CA SER A 97 9.61 -1.44 -31.11
C SER A 97 10.71 -0.63 -30.40
N GLU A 98 11.98 -1.03 -30.59
CA GLU A 98 13.17 -0.43 -29.95
C GLU A 98 13.22 1.09 -30.09
N VAL A 99 12.58 1.63 -31.13
CA VAL A 99 12.42 3.06 -31.44
C VAL A 99 11.88 3.87 -30.26
N PHE A 100 11.09 3.27 -29.36
CA PHE A 100 10.46 4.00 -28.25
C PHE A 100 11.18 3.86 -26.89
N ARG A 101 12.12 2.92 -26.70
CA ARG A 101 12.62 2.62 -25.34
C ARG A 101 14.13 2.41 -25.18
N GLN A 102 14.94 2.38 -26.24
CA GLN A 102 16.40 2.19 -26.13
C GLN A 102 16.81 1.02 -25.19
N GLY A 103 15.95 0.00 -25.01
CA GLY A 103 16.17 -1.16 -24.12
C GLY A 103 15.72 -1.05 -22.64
N TYR A 104 15.29 0.11 -22.13
CA TYR A 104 15.00 0.32 -20.69
C TYR A 104 13.55 0.06 -20.29
N GLY A 105 13.24 -0.34 -19.05
CA GLY A 105 11.87 -0.44 -18.44
C GLY A 105 10.97 0.81 -18.58
N ASP A 106 9.63 0.67 -18.55
CA ASP A 106 8.73 1.83 -18.33
C ASP A 106 8.71 2.21 -16.84
N TYR A 107 9.60 3.13 -16.49
CA TYR A 107 9.74 3.68 -15.13
C TYR A 107 8.80 4.83 -14.81
N TRP A 108 8.04 5.31 -15.77
CA TRP A 108 7.30 6.56 -15.64
C TRP A 108 5.85 6.35 -15.21
N ARG A 109 5.35 5.11 -15.36
CA ARG A 109 3.94 4.79 -15.12
C ARG A 109 3.81 3.66 -14.11
N HIS A 110 3.72 4.05 -12.85
CA HIS A 110 3.49 3.15 -11.72
C HIS A 110 2.00 2.92 -11.47
N ARG A 111 1.62 1.69 -11.12
CA ARG A 111 0.34 1.48 -10.43
C ARG A 111 0.48 2.02 -9.02
N THR A 112 -0.24 3.10 -8.72
CA THR A 112 -0.08 3.83 -7.46
C THR A 112 -1.42 3.99 -6.77
N ASP A 113 -1.48 3.55 -5.52
CA ASP A 113 -2.61 3.78 -4.63
C ASP A 113 -2.27 4.97 -3.72
N LEU A 114 -3.06 6.03 -3.83
CA LEU A 114 -3.03 7.17 -2.92
C LEU A 114 -4.21 7.06 -1.97
N THR A 115 -3.94 6.71 -0.72
CA THR A 115 -4.94 6.64 0.35
C THR A 115 -4.82 7.86 1.25
N LEU A 116 -5.94 8.53 1.51
CA LEU A 116 -6.08 9.53 2.56
C LEU A 116 -7.19 9.08 3.51
N GLY A 117 -7.01 9.28 4.81
CA GLY A 117 -8.02 8.86 5.77
C GLY A 117 -8.00 9.64 7.06
N VAL A 118 -9.14 9.54 7.75
CA VAL A 118 -9.35 10.05 9.09
C VAL A 118 -9.79 8.90 9.98
N ARG A 119 -9.34 8.93 11.23
CA ARG A 119 -9.72 7.94 12.24
C ARG A 119 -10.00 8.62 13.57
N ALA A 120 -11.04 8.16 14.26
CA ALA A 120 -11.40 8.63 15.57
C ALA A 120 -11.62 7.44 16.52
N LEU A 121 -11.28 7.66 17.78
CA LEU A 121 -11.67 6.84 18.90
C LEU A 121 -12.26 7.79 19.94
N TYR A 122 -13.50 7.54 20.33
CA TYR A 122 -14.14 8.20 21.46
C TYR A 122 -14.34 7.17 22.55
N SER A 123 -13.98 7.50 23.78
CA SER A 123 -14.15 6.63 24.93
C SER A 123 -14.70 7.42 26.09
N ASN A 124 -15.70 6.84 26.76
CA ASN A 124 -16.17 7.29 28.06
C ASN A 124 -16.13 6.11 29.04
N SER A 125 -16.77 6.25 30.21
CA SER A 125 -16.76 5.22 31.25
C SER A 125 -17.41 3.90 30.81
N SER A 126 -18.36 3.94 29.87
CA SER A 126 -19.21 2.80 29.53
C SER A 126 -19.10 2.37 28.07
N PHE A 127 -18.55 3.21 27.20
CA PHE A 127 -18.55 2.99 25.76
C PHE A 127 -17.22 3.35 25.12
N VAL A 128 -16.87 2.61 24.07
CA VAL A 128 -15.81 2.95 23.12
C VAL A 128 -16.39 2.92 21.72
N LEU A 129 -16.29 4.05 21.02
CA LEU A 129 -16.64 4.20 19.62
C LEU A 129 -15.35 4.36 18.81
N THR A 130 -15.19 3.56 17.76
CA THR A 130 -14.13 3.70 16.78
C THR A 130 -14.74 4.01 15.41
N SER A 131 -14.19 4.98 14.71
CA SER A 131 -14.57 5.25 13.33
C SER A 131 -13.33 5.48 12.46
N GLU A 132 -13.41 5.04 11.21
CA GLU A 132 -12.41 5.30 10.19
C GLU A 132 -13.12 5.54 8.86
N LEU A 133 -12.68 6.57 8.15
CA LEU A 133 -13.07 6.86 6.79
C LEU A 133 -11.78 7.01 5.98
N SER A 134 -11.68 6.30 4.87
CA SER A 134 -10.57 6.46 3.95
C SER A 134 -11.07 6.54 2.52
N TRP A 135 -10.42 7.39 1.74
CA TRP A 135 -10.56 7.50 0.31
C TRP A 135 -9.25 7.06 -0.34
N THR A 136 -9.34 6.20 -1.33
CA THR A 136 -8.19 5.73 -2.10
C THR A 136 -8.41 5.99 -3.58
N LYS A 137 -7.46 6.67 -4.21
CA LYS A 137 -7.36 6.79 -5.67
C LYS A 137 -6.30 5.82 -6.16
N LEU A 138 -6.70 4.88 -7.00
CA LEU A 138 -5.84 3.90 -7.63
C LEU A 138 -5.53 4.39 -9.04
N PHE A 139 -4.31 4.85 -9.25
CA PHE A 139 -3.80 5.30 -10.55
C PHE A 139 -3.27 4.11 -11.35
N ASN A 140 -3.57 4.06 -12.65
CA ASN A 140 -3.16 2.96 -13.54
C ASN A 140 -3.59 1.57 -13.02
N TYR A 141 -4.78 1.48 -12.44
CA TYR A 141 -5.37 0.24 -11.94
C TYR A 141 -5.61 -0.78 -13.07
N GLY A 142 -5.46 -2.07 -12.78
CA GLY A 142 -5.66 -3.14 -13.78
C GLY A 142 -4.49 -3.30 -14.76
N ARG A 143 -3.57 -2.33 -14.81
CA ARG A 143 -2.36 -2.44 -15.59
C ARG A 143 -1.43 -3.47 -14.94
N PHE A 144 -1.12 -4.56 -15.66
CA PHE A 144 -0.23 -5.62 -15.18
C PHE A 144 -0.76 -6.46 -13.99
N ASP A 145 -2.08 -6.69 -13.91
CA ASP A 145 -2.66 -7.58 -12.89
C ASP A 145 -2.22 -9.05 -13.08
N TYR A 146 -1.59 -9.61 -12.04
CA TYR A 146 -1.12 -10.99 -12.01
C TYR A 146 -2.29 -11.98 -12.23
N GLY A 147 -2.10 -12.99 -13.09
CA GLY A 147 -3.11 -14.01 -13.39
C GLY A 147 -4.21 -13.60 -14.38
N ARG A 148 -4.30 -12.32 -14.76
CA ARG A 148 -5.15 -11.83 -15.87
C ARG A 148 -4.35 -11.21 -17.01
N PHE A 149 -3.03 -11.14 -16.85
CA PHE A 149 -2.14 -10.56 -17.84
C PHE A 149 -1.98 -11.47 -19.07
N GLY A 150 -2.71 -11.15 -20.14
CA GLY A 150 -2.64 -11.84 -21.44
C GLY A 150 -1.78 -11.15 -22.50
N GLY A 151 -1.04 -10.09 -22.14
CA GLY A 151 -0.31 -9.23 -23.09
C GLY A 151 -0.80 -7.77 -23.09
N LEU A 152 -0.17 -6.93 -23.91
CA LEU A 152 -0.64 -5.55 -24.12
C LEU A 152 -1.87 -5.54 -25.01
N ASN A 153 -2.94 -4.89 -24.54
CA ASN A 153 -4.11 -4.54 -25.33
C ASN A 153 -4.42 -3.05 -25.09
N ILE A 154 -5.32 -2.46 -25.89
CA ILE A 154 -5.72 -1.05 -25.74
C ILE A 154 -6.21 -0.75 -24.32
N ALA A 155 -6.97 -1.66 -23.72
CA ALA A 155 -7.52 -1.53 -22.36
C ALA A 155 -6.45 -1.46 -21.25
N ASN A 156 -5.28 -2.07 -21.47
CA ASN A 156 -4.15 -2.08 -20.54
C ASN A 156 -3.09 -1.00 -20.87
N PHE A 157 -3.25 -0.28 -22.00
CA PHE A 157 -2.32 0.78 -22.42
C PHE A 157 -2.76 2.16 -21.94
N GLU A 158 -4.06 2.41 -21.92
CA GLU A 158 -4.63 3.69 -21.49
C GLU A 158 -4.67 3.81 -19.95
N PRO A 159 -4.53 5.04 -19.40
CA PRO A 159 -4.68 5.26 -17.97
C PRO A 159 -6.06 4.82 -17.49
N TYR A 160 -6.08 3.90 -16.54
CA TYR A 160 -7.32 3.38 -15.98
C TYR A 160 -7.36 3.60 -14.48
N ASP A 161 -7.99 4.68 -14.06
CA ASP A 161 -8.02 5.05 -12.66
C ASP A 161 -9.29 4.57 -11.97
N ARG A 162 -9.14 4.06 -10.74
CA ARG A 162 -10.25 3.70 -9.88
C ARG A 162 -10.26 4.52 -8.61
N THR A 163 -11.44 4.66 -8.03
CA THR A 163 -11.62 5.30 -6.73
C THR A 163 -12.32 4.31 -5.81
N ASN A 164 -11.86 4.21 -4.59
CA ASN A 164 -12.45 3.41 -3.54
C ASN A 164 -12.66 4.27 -2.29
N ILE A 165 -13.78 4.07 -1.61
CA ILE A 165 -14.08 4.70 -0.32
C ILE A 165 -14.39 3.58 0.65
N HIS A 166 -13.77 3.62 1.82
CA HIS A 166 -13.95 2.65 2.89
C HIS A 166 -14.37 3.36 4.18
N VAL A 167 -15.42 2.84 4.82
CA VAL A 167 -15.96 3.34 6.09
C VAL A 167 -16.03 2.17 7.05
N ALA A 168 -15.47 2.35 8.24
CA ALA A 168 -15.57 1.39 9.34
C ALA A 168 -16.05 2.11 10.60
N ILE A 169 -17.03 1.53 11.28
CA ILE A 169 -17.57 2.01 12.55
C ILE A 169 -17.67 0.82 13.50
N GLY A 170 -17.26 1.00 14.75
CA GLY A 170 -17.33 -0.02 15.78
C GLY A 170 -17.74 0.56 17.13
N LEU A 171 -18.66 -0.10 17.81
CA LEU A 171 -19.13 0.26 19.16
C LEU A 171 -18.83 -0.87 20.13
N LYS A 172 -18.31 -0.54 21.30
CA LYS A 172 -18.09 -1.46 22.41
C LYS A 172 -18.72 -0.90 23.66
N TYR A 173 -19.35 -1.77 24.44
CA TYR A 173 -19.81 -1.47 25.80
C TYR A 173 -18.83 -2.07 26.81
N LEU A 174 -18.48 -1.30 27.84
CA LEU A 174 -17.56 -1.69 28.89
C LEU A 174 -18.37 -2.04 30.14
N PHE A 175 -18.26 -3.30 30.57
CA PHE A 175 -18.85 -3.73 31.83
C PHE A 175 -17.95 -3.27 32.98
N ASN A 176 -18.34 -2.20 33.66
CA ASN A 176 -17.71 -1.84 34.92
C ASN A 176 -18.36 -2.68 36.02
N SER A 177 -17.58 -3.59 36.61
CA SER A 177 -17.99 -4.25 37.85
C SER A 177 -17.91 -3.22 39.00
N PRO A 178 -18.84 -3.26 39.96
CA PRO A 178 -18.84 -2.35 41.11
C PRO A 178 -17.60 -2.49 41.99
#